data_AF-A0A0F9GER8-F1
#
_entry.id   AF-A0A0F9GER8-F1
#
_cell.length_a   1.000
_cell.length_b   1.000
_cell.length_c   1.000
_cell.angle_alpha   90.00
_cell.angle_beta   90.00
_cell.angle_gamma   90.00
#
_symmetry.space_group_name_H-M   'P 1'
#
loop_
_entity.id
_entity.type
_entity.pdbx_description
1 polymer ?
#
loop_
_entity_poly.entity_id
_entity_poly.type
_entity_poly.pdbx_seq_one_letter_code
_entity_poly.pdbx_strand_id
1 'polypeptide(L)'
;MNFKNIKNWNLDIEKEITEKWKKSKQFNFNPKTKKKIYSIELDEAFYRNARKKFANNNHILILFGDSPVQLKKILPKIDKPCLFWLDAHFSGEGTAKGDIETPIMEEMILILNHSNLKHIILIDDARLFIGKNHYPSIEKVKSLVFKYHKDWLFIIKNDIIRIYSKP
;
A
#
# COMPACT_ATOMS: atom_id res chain seq x y z
N MET A 1 -7.07 -8.05 -22.54
CA MET A 1 -7.70 -9.14 -21.76
C MET A 1 -8.99 -8.70 -21.07
N ASN A 2 -9.95 -9.62 -20.84
CA ASN A 2 -11.06 -9.35 -19.91
C ASN A 2 -10.52 -9.49 -18.47
N PHE A 3 -10.27 -8.36 -17.80
CA PHE A 3 -9.69 -8.30 -16.44
C PHE A 3 -10.51 -9.05 -15.38
N LYS A 4 -11.76 -9.42 -15.66
CA LYS A 4 -12.59 -10.25 -14.77
C LYS A 4 -12.05 -11.68 -14.60
N ASN A 5 -11.12 -12.13 -15.44
CA ASN A 5 -10.61 -13.50 -15.46
C ASN A 5 -9.12 -13.62 -15.11
N ILE A 6 -8.52 -12.58 -14.52
CA ILE A 6 -7.13 -12.68 -14.03
C ILE A 6 -7.12 -13.61 -12.83
N LYS A 7 -6.50 -14.79 -13.01
CA LYS A 7 -6.38 -15.80 -11.96
C LYS A 7 -5.11 -15.62 -11.13
N ASN A 8 -4.01 -15.14 -11.73
CA ASN A 8 -2.72 -14.91 -11.08
C ASN A 8 -2.05 -13.65 -11.65
N TRP A 9 -1.36 -12.88 -10.80
CA TRP A 9 -0.56 -11.71 -11.20
C TRP A 9 0.73 -12.12 -11.93
N ASN A 10 1.15 -11.35 -12.93
CA ASN A 10 2.47 -11.46 -13.57
C ASN A 10 2.87 -10.13 -14.24
N LEU A 11 4.12 -10.02 -14.68
CA LEU A 11 4.69 -8.80 -15.29
C LEU A 11 3.93 -8.34 -16.56
N ASP A 12 3.37 -9.26 -17.34
CA ASP A 12 2.62 -8.92 -18.55
C ASP A 12 1.24 -8.32 -18.21
N ILE A 13 0.58 -8.88 -17.20
CA ILE A 13 -0.67 -8.38 -16.64
C ILE A 13 -0.43 -7.02 -15.98
N GLU A 14 0.64 -6.87 -15.22
CA GLU A 14 1.05 -5.58 -14.63
C GLU A 14 1.23 -4.53 -15.72
N LYS A 15 1.91 -4.87 -16.81
CA LYS A 15 2.14 -3.97 -17.93
C LYS A 15 0.84 -3.54 -18.61
N GLU A 16 -0.08 -4.48 -18.88
CA GLU A 16 -1.38 -4.18 -19.50
C GLU A 16 -2.27 -3.32 -18.58
N ILE A 17 -2.32 -3.64 -17.28
CA ILE A 17 -3.07 -2.88 -16.27
C ILE A 17 -2.49 -1.47 -16.13
N THR A 18 -1.17 -1.36 -16.00
CA THR A 18 -0.46 -0.09 -15.81
C THR A 18 -0.69 0.85 -17.00
N GLU A 19 -0.59 0.35 -18.23
CA GLU A 19 -0.84 1.15 -19.43
C GLU A 19 -2.29 1.64 -19.52
N LYS A 20 -3.24 0.82 -19.09
CA LYS A 20 -4.65 1.23 -18.99
C LYS A 20 -4.88 2.24 -17.87
N TRP A 21 -4.23 2.06 -16.72
CA TRP A 21 -4.33 2.96 -15.57
C TRP A 21 -3.75 4.33 -15.86
N LYS A 22 -2.56 4.40 -16.48
CA LYS A 22 -1.92 5.65 -16.96
C LYS A 22 -2.86 6.49 -17.83
N LYS A 23 -3.71 5.84 -18.63
CA LYS A 23 -4.66 6.49 -19.54
C LYS A 23 -5.99 6.88 -18.88
N SER A 24 -6.25 6.45 -17.64
CA SER A 24 -7.51 6.73 -16.95
C SER A 24 -7.48 8.11 -16.26
N LYS A 25 -8.62 8.81 -16.28
CA LYS A 25 -8.71 10.19 -15.75
C LYS A 25 -8.46 10.28 -14.24
N GLN A 26 -8.86 9.24 -13.49
CA GLN A 26 -8.68 9.14 -12.02
C GLN A 26 -7.22 8.88 -11.62
N PHE A 27 -6.44 8.23 -12.48
CA PHE A 27 -5.04 7.87 -12.25
C PHE A 27 -4.11 8.55 -13.26
N ASN A 28 -4.55 9.66 -13.85
CA ASN A 28 -3.75 10.47 -14.77
C ASN A 28 -2.61 11.09 -13.96
N PHE A 29 -1.50 10.35 -13.87
CA PHE A 29 -0.29 10.79 -13.20
C PHE A 29 0.31 11.91 -14.04
N ASN A 30 0.10 13.15 -13.62
CA ASN A 30 0.81 14.25 -14.22
C ASN A 30 2.24 14.23 -13.66
N PRO A 31 3.27 13.87 -14.46
CA PRO A 31 4.64 13.85 -13.96
C PRO A 31 5.14 15.24 -13.52
N LYS A 32 4.42 16.31 -13.90
CA LYS A 32 4.65 17.68 -13.43
C LYS A 32 4.05 17.94 -12.05
N THR A 33 3.05 17.16 -11.62
CA THR A 33 2.56 17.19 -10.23
C THR A 33 3.59 16.45 -9.38
N LYS A 34 4.63 17.16 -8.95
CA LYS A 34 5.67 16.65 -8.04
C LYS A 34 5.07 16.33 -6.65
N LYS A 35 4.13 15.39 -6.58
CA LYS A 35 3.54 14.92 -5.32
C LYS A 35 4.64 14.32 -4.48
N LYS A 36 4.62 14.58 -3.18
CA LYS A 36 5.58 13.97 -2.26
C LYS A 36 5.24 12.49 -2.12
N ILE A 37 6.22 11.63 -2.34
CA ILE A 37 6.10 10.17 -2.28
C ILE A 37 7.08 9.68 -1.21
N TYR A 38 6.60 8.81 -0.34
CA TYR A 38 7.43 8.04 0.57
C TYR A 38 7.33 6.57 0.17
N SER A 39 8.47 5.89 0.11
CA SER A 39 8.55 4.45 -0.06
C SER A 39 9.45 3.93 1.05
N ILE A 40 9.04 2.83 1.70
CA ILE A 40 9.77 2.21 2.80
C ILE A 40 10.18 0.82 2.32
N GLU A 41 11.43 0.46 2.56
CA GLU A 41 11.99 -0.83 2.17
C GLU A 41 12.82 -1.39 3.33
N LEU A 42 12.58 -2.65 3.67
CA LEU A 42 13.23 -3.35 4.77
C LEU A 42 14.53 -4.02 4.29
N ASP A 43 14.61 -4.45 3.03
CA ASP A 43 15.83 -5.02 2.46
C ASP A 43 16.84 -3.93 2.08
N GLU A 44 18.07 -4.07 2.56
CA GLU A 44 19.10 -3.03 2.34
C GLU A 44 19.51 -2.92 0.86
N ALA A 45 19.59 -4.03 0.14
CA ALA A 45 19.98 -4.02 -1.26
C ALA A 45 18.89 -3.39 -2.14
N PHE A 46 17.62 -3.75 -1.93
CA PHE A 46 16.49 -3.13 -2.62
C PHE A 46 16.36 -1.65 -2.27
N TYR A 47 16.54 -1.28 -1.01
CA TYR A 47 16.57 0.12 -0.57
C TYR A 47 17.64 0.92 -1.33
N ARG A 48 18.88 0.41 -1.36
CA ARG A 48 20.01 1.06 -2.04
C ARG A 48 19.76 1.18 -3.54
N ASN A 49 19.18 0.16 -4.16
CA ASN A 49 18.85 0.18 -5.58
C ASN A 49 17.74 1.19 -5.91
N ALA A 50 16.66 1.22 -5.11
CA ALA A 50 15.59 2.20 -5.24
C ALA A 50 16.10 3.64 -5.04
N ARG A 51 16.95 3.86 -4.03
CA ARG A 51 17.62 5.16 -3.79
C ARG A 51 18.40 5.64 -5.02
N LYS A 52 19.18 4.76 -5.65
CA LYS A 52 19.93 5.08 -6.88
C LYS A 52 18.98 5.38 -8.04
N LYS A 53 17.96 4.53 -8.25
CA LYS A 53 16.97 4.67 -9.34
C LYS A 53 16.24 6.01 -9.30
N PHE A 54 15.89 6.48 -8.11
CA PHE A 54 15.10 7.71 -7.91
C PHE A 54 15.93 8.91 -7.43
N ALA A 55 17.26 8.87 -7.57
CA ALA A 55 18.15 9.92 -7.06
C ALA A 55 17.85 11.32 -7.63
N ASN A 56 17.36 11.39 -8.87
CA ASN A 56 17.01 12.66 -9.54
C ASN A 56 15.57 13.13 -9.28
N ASN A 57 14.81 12.42 -8.44
CA ASN A 57 13.41 12.70 -8.16
C ASN A 57 13.25 13.16 -6.70
N ASN A 58 13.61 14.41 -6.38
CA ASN A 58 13.62 14.94 -5.01
C ASN A 58 12.26 14.91 -4.26
N HIS A 59 11.16 14.66 -4.98
CA HIS A 59 9.84 14.48 -4.38
C HIS A 59 9.58 13.04 -3.91
N ILE A 60 10.49 12.10 -4.22
CA ILE A 60 10.43 10.69 -3.83
C ILE A 60 11.48 10.44 -2.75
N LEU A 61 11.02 10.06 -1.57
CA LEU A 61 11.87 9.73 -0.43
C LEU A 61 11.81 8.21 -0.21
N ILE A 62 12.91 7.54 -0.49
CA ILE A 62 13.09 6.11 -0.21
C ILE A 62 13.64 5.99 1.22
N LEU A 63 13.00 5.23 2.10
CA LEU A 63 13.35 5.09 3.51
C LEU A 63 13.73 3.64 3.80
N PHE A 64 14.77 3.44 4.60
CA PHE A 64 15.23 2.12 5.00
C PHE A 64 14.64 1.73 6.35
N GLY A 65 14.13 0.51 6.47
CA GLY A 65 13.73 -0.13 7.71
C GLY A 65 12.26 -0.54 7.76
N ASP A 66 11.83 -0.94 8.95
CA ASP A 66 10.47 -1.43 9.22
C ASP A 66 9.38 -0.38 8.98
N SER A 67 8.29 -0.78 8.32
CA SER A 67 7.25 0.14 7.90
C SER A 67 6.44 0.75 9.06
N PRO A 68 5.97 0.02 10.08
CA PRO A 68 5.43 0.64 11.30
C PRO A 68 6.34 1.68 11.94
N VAL A 69 7.65 1.38 12.06
CA VAL A 69 8.63 2.32 12.62
C VAL A 69 8.75 3.59 11.78
N GLN A 70 8.82 3.46 10.45
CA GLN A 70 8.93 4.61 9.56
C GLN A 70 7.60 5.39 9.47
N LEU A 71 6.45 4.72 9.46
CA LEU A 71 5.12 5.36 9.46
C LEU A 71 4.93 6.28 10.67
N LYS A 72 5.35 5.85 11.88
CA LYS A 72 5.33 6.70 13.09
C LYS A 72 6.08 8.02 12.91
N LYS A 73 7.13 8.06 12.07
CA LYS A 73 7.92 9.26 11.77
C LYS A 73 7.35 10.09 10.61
N ILE A 74 6.64 9.45 9.68
CA ILE A 74 6.12 10.08 8.46
C ILE A 74 4.74 10.70 8.71
N LEU A 75 3.85 9.96 9.37
CA LEU A 75 2.46 10.36 9.58
C LEU A 75 2.35 11.78 10.17
N PRO A 76 3.10 12.19 11.23
CA PRO A 76 3.02 13.55 11.76
C PRO A 76 3.38 14.67 10.76
N LYS A 77 3.98 14.34 9.61
CA LYS A 77 4.36 15.29 8.54
C LYS A 77 3.31 15.35 7.42
N ILE A 78 2.22 14.60 7.53
CA ILE A 78 1.14 14.54 6.54
C ILE A 78 -0.03 15.40 7.03
N ASP A 79 -0.27 16.51 6.33
CA ASP A 79 -1.32 17.49 6.63
C ASP A 79 -2.48 17.45 5.62
N LYS A 80 -2.44 16.53 4.65
CA LYS A 80 -3.39 16.42 3.53
C LYS A 80 -3.77 14.97 3.28
N PRO A 81 -4.94 14.71 2.66
CA PRO A 81 -5.31 13.36 2.24
C PRO A 81 -4.21 12.71 1.39
N CYS A 82 -3.93 11.44 1.69
CA CYS A 82 -2.89 10.64 1.06
C CYS A 82 -3.46 9.29 0.61
N LEU A 83 -2.83 8.73 -0.41
CA LEU A 83 -3.00 7.34 -0.79
C LEU A 83 -1.88 6.53 -0.13
N PHE A 84 -2.25 5.51 0.64
CA PHE A 84 -1.35 4.49 1.15
C PHE A 84 -1.50 3.23 0.30
N TRP A 85 -0.38 2.72 -0.19
CA TRP A 85 -0.29 1.41 -0.86
C TRP A 85 0.50 0.49 0.07
N LEU A 86 -0.16 -0.54 0.60
CA LEU A 86 0.43 -1.45 1.58
C LEU A 86 0.66 -2.81 0.92
N ASP A 87 1.95 -3.15 0.78
CA ASP A 87 2.43 -4.37 0.13
C ASP A 87 3.78 -4.83 0.72
N ALA A 88 3.91 -4.71 2.05
CA ALA A 88 5.14 -5.01 2.77
C ALA A 88 5.15 -6.45 3.32
N HIS A 89 4.76 -7.43 2.50
CA HIS A 89 4.61 -8.80 2.94
C HIS A 89 5.83 -9.67 2.60
N PHE A 90 6.15 -10.62 3.49
CA PHE A 90 7.18 -11.62 3.19
C PHE A 90 6.69 -12.56 2.08
N SER A 91 7.44 -12.63 0.98
CA SER A 91 7.05 -13.35 -0.25
C SER A 91 7.89 -14.61 -0.51
N GLY A 92 8.73 -15.01 0.45
CA GLY A 92 9.57 -16.22 0.38
C GLY A 92 11.08 -15.93 0.38
N GLU A 93 11.89 -16.94 0.03
CA GLU A 93 13.36 -16.82 -0.07
C GLU A 93 13.74 -15.65 -1.00
N GLY A 94 14.58 -14.74 -0.49
CA GLY A 94 15.01 -13.54 -1.22
C GLY A 94 14.20 -12.26 -0.92
N THR A 95 13.22 -12.32 -0.01
CA THR A 95 12.52 -11.12 0.50
C THR A 95 12.82 -10.90 1.99
N ALA A 96 12.90 -9.65 2.43
CA ALA A 96 13.15 -9.36 3.84
C ALA A 96 11.96 -9.80 4.70
N LYS A 97 12.25 -10.57 5.77
CA LYS A 97 11.27 -10.96 6.79
C LYS A 97 11.49 -10.11 8.04
N GLY A 98 10.49 -9.35 8.47
CA GLY A 98 10.46 -8.75 9.79
C GLY A 98 10.18 -9.79 10.89
N ASP A 99 9.96 -9.36 12.13
CA ASP A 99 9.66 -10.28 13.25
C ASP A 99 8.33 -11.05 13.06
N ILE A 100 7.43 -10.54 12.21
CA ILE A 100 6.18 -11.17 11.79
C ILE A 100 6.07 -11.16 10.25
N GLU A 101 5.34 -12.10 9.65
CA GLU A 101 5.31 -12.26 8.18
C GLU A 101 4.64 -11.10 7.44
N THR A 102 3.85 -10.29 8.14
CA THR A 102 3.31 -9.05 7.60
C THR A 102 3.10 -8.00 8.70
N PRO A 103 3.51 -6.74 8.49
CA PRO A 103 3.26 -5.63 9.42
C PRO A 103 1.85 -5.04 9.30
N ILE A 104 0.99 -5.58 8.42
CA ILE A 104 -0.23 -4.93 7.93
C ILE A 104 -1.17 -4.44 9.04
N MET A 105 -1.31 -5.20 10.13
CA MET A 105 -2.22 -4.82 11.21
C MET A 105 -1.72 -3.60 11.99
N GLU A 106 -0.41 -3.48 12.22
CA GLU A 106 0.17 -2.32 12.89
C GLU A 106 0.15 -1.09 11.97
N GLU A 107 0.51 -1.26 10.69
CA GLU A 107 0.40 -0.20 9.67
C GLU A 107 -1.02 0.36 9.61
N MET A 108 -2.02 -0.52 9.54
CA MET A 108 -3.44 -0.15 9.50
C MET A 108 -3.85 0.62 10.77
N ILE A 109 -3.43 0.18 11.96
CA ILE A 109 -3.73 0.90 13.21
C ILE A 109 -3.13 2.32 13.17
N LEU A 110 -1.87 2.46 12.75
CA LEU A 110 -1.19 3.75 12.66
C LEU A 110 -1.90 4.69 11.68
N ILE A 111 -2.23 4.19 10.48
CA ILE A 111 -2.88 5.00 9.43
C ILE A 111 -4.32 5.38 9.83
N LEU A 112 -5.10 4.44 10.34
CA LEU A 112 -6.50 4.70 10.74
C LEU A 112 -6.59 5.65 11.94
N ASN A 113 -5.60 5.64 12.84
CA ASN A 113 -5.54 6.51 14.02
C ASN A 113 -4.86 7.86 13.74
N HIS A 114 -4.31 8.08 12.54
CA HIS A 114 -3.48 9.24 12.25
C HIS A 114 -4.25 10.57 12.37
N SER A 115 -5.38 10.69 11.67
CA SER A 115 -6.14 11.94 11.60
C SER A 115 -7.53 11.71 11.00
N ASN A 116 -8.36 12.74 11.01
CA ASN A 116 -9.64 12.77 10.29
C ASN A 116 -9.49 13.07 8.79
N LEU A 117 -8.26 13.08 8.27
CA LEU A 117 -8.03 13.24 6.84
C LEU A 117 -8.65 12.06 6.09
N LYS A 118 -9.31 12.34 4.97
CA LYS A 118 -9.95 11.36 4.09
C LYS A 118 -8.91 10.57 3.28
N HIS A 119 -8.06 9.81 3.97
CA HIS A 119 -7.06 8.95 3.35
C HIS A 119 -7.70 7.86 2.49
N ILE A 120 -6.96 7.40 1.49
CA ILE A 120 -7.28 6.20 0.72
C ILE A 120 -6.22 5.15 1.08
N ILE A 121 -6.65 3.94 1.41
CA ILE A 121 -5.76 2.82 1.71
C ILE A 121 -6.06 1.71 0.72
N LEU A 122 -5.02 1.25 0.03
CA LEU A 122 -5.04 0.11 -0.87
C LEU A 122 -4.08 -0.93 -0.30
N ILE A 123 -4.55 -2.16 -0.15
CA ILE A 123 -3.76 -3.29 0.36
C ILE A 123 -3.76 -4.37 -0.71
N ASP A 124 -2.59 -4.81 -1.11
CA ASP A 124 -2.45 -5.85 -2.14
C ASP A 124 -2.71 -7.26 -1.59
N ASP A 125 -2.81 -8.24 -2.50
CA ASP A 125 -2.95 -9.66 -2.21
C ASP A 125 -4.11 -10.02 -1.27
N ALA A 126 -5.30 -9.45 -1.52
CA ALA A 126 -6.52 -9.72 -0.75
C ALA A 126 -6.80 -11.22 -0.59
N ARG A 127 -6.43 -12.06 -1.57
CA ARG A 127 -6.53 -13.53 -1.55
C ARG A 127 -5.78 -14.19 -0.38
N LEU A 128 -4.76 -13.54 0.19
CA LEU A 128 -3.96 -14.06 1.29
C LEU A 128 -4.55 -13.76 2.68
N PHE A 129 -5.56 -12.89 2.76
CA PHE A 129 -6.20 -12.47 4.02
C PHE A 129 -7.21 -13.53 4.55
N ILE A 130 -6.70 -14.73 4.82
CA ILE A 130 -7.47 -15.91 5.25
C ILE A 130 -7.26 -16.29 6.72
N GLY A 131 -6.50 -15.50 7.49
CA GLY A 131 -6.22 -15.78 8.90
C GLY A 131 -5.14 -16.84 9.15
N LYS A 132 -4.22 -17.05 8.20
CA LYS A 132 -3.10 -18.02 8.28
C LYS A 132 -1.78 -17.31 7.97
N ASN A 133 -0.64 -17.88 8.38
CA ASN A 133 0.69 -17.37 8.04
C ASN A 133 0.83 -15.88 8.38
N HIS A 134 0.34 -15.53 9.59
CA HIS A 134 0.33 -14.18 10.15
C HIS A 134 -0.50 -13.13 9.37
N TYR A 135 -1.09 -13.48 8.23
CA TYR A 135 -2.10 -12.66 7.59
C TYR A 135 -3.39 -12.63 8.43
N PRO A 136 -3.96 -11.45 8.68
CA PRO A 136 -5.29 -11.36 9.29
C PRO A 136 -6.36 -11.85 8.29
N SER A 137 -7.53 -12.25 8.79
CA SER A 137 -8.66 -12.48 7.91
C SER A 137 -9.23 -11.15 7.37
N ILE A 138 -9.89 -11.20 6.22
CA ILE A 138 -10.63 -10.04 5.68
C ILE A 138 -11.59 -9.45 6.73
N GLU A 139 -12.30 -10.29 7.47
CA GLU A 139 -13.25 -9.86 8.51
C GLU A 139 -12.52 -9.12 9.63
N LYS A 140 -11.31 -9.56 9.98
CA LYS A 140 -10.49 -8.91 11.01
C LYS A 140 -10.06 -7.50 10.55
N VAL A 141 -9.59 -7.35 9.31
CA VAL A 141 -9.21 -6.03 8.77
C VAL A 141 -10.44 -5.14 8.66
N LYS A 142 -11.56 -5.66 8.14
CA LYS A 142 -12.82 -4.92 8.02
C LYS A 142 -13.35 -4.44 9.37
N SER A 143 -13.32 -5.30 10.39
CA SER A 143 -13.71 -4.94 11.76
C SER A 143 -12.81 -3.86 12.34
N LEU A 144 -11.50 -3.91 12.07
CA LEU A 144 -10.57 -2.86 12.48
C LEU A 144 -10.93 -1.52 11.82
N VAL A 145 -11.16 -1.50 10.50
CA VAL A 145 -11.53 -0.28 9.78
C VAL A 145 -12.77 0.35 10.39
N PHE A 146 -13.84 -0.41 10.59
CA PHE A 146 -15.09 0.12 11.12
C PHE A 146 -15.07 0.45 12.62
N LYS A 147 -14.07 -0.05 13.37
CA LYS A 147 -13.82 0.40 14.74
C LYS A 147 -13.37 1.86 14.78
N TYR A 148 -12.50 2.27 13.85
CA TYR A 148 -11.98 3.63 13.78
C TYR A 148 -12.86 4.56 12.95
N HIS A 149 -13.36 4.07 11.82
CA HIS A 149 -14.08 4.87 10.83
C HIS A 149 -15.33 4.14 10.33
N LYS A 150 -16.45 4.31 11.04
CA LYS A 150 -17.73 3.62 10.76
C LYS A 150 -18.32 3.92 9.38
N ASP A 151 -18.07 5.11 8.86
CA ASP A 151 -18.66 5.59 7.59
C ASP A 151 -17.78 5.35 6.36
N TRP A 152 -16.61 4.72 6.55
CA TRP A 152 -15.73 4.38 5.44
C TRP A 152 -16.26 3.18 4.66
N LEU A 153 -15.84 3.07 3.41
CA LEU A 153 -16.11 1.94 2.53
C LEU A 153 -14.99 0.91 2.65
N PHE A 154 -15.35 -0.36 2.53
CA PHE A 154 -14.43 -1.49 2.47
C PHE A 154 -14.83 -2.36 1.27
N ILE A 155 -14.02 -2.34 0.22
CA ILE A 155 -14.32 -3.01 -1.06
C ILE A 155 -13.14 -3.88 -1.46
N ILE A 156 -13.39 -5.14 -1.80
CA ILE A 156 -12.39 -6.03 -2.39
C ILE A 156 -12.65 -6.08 -3.90
N LYS A 157 -11.65 -5.74 -4.71
CA LYS A 157 -11.77 -5.81 -6.17
C LYS A 157 -10.42 -5.91 -6.84
N ASN A 158 -10.29 -6.87 -7.75
CA ASN A 158 -9.06 -7.19 -8.47
C ASN A 158 -7.92 -7.50 -7.50
N ASP A 159 -8.22 -8.34 -6.51
CA ASP A 159 -7.27 -8.75 -5.47
C ASP A 159 -6.71 -7.65 -4.57
N ILE A 160 -7.32 -6.47 -4.59
CA ILE A 160 -6.94 -5.34 -3.75
C ILE A 160 -8.07 -5.04 -2.76
N ILE A 161 -7.72 -4.91 -1.48
CA ILE A 161 -8.60 -4.35 -0.45
C ILE A 161 -8.53 -2.83 -0.55
N ARG A 162 -9.68 -2.18 -0.72
CA ARG A 162 -9.81 -0.73 -0.92
C ARG A 162 -10.61 -0.13 0.22
N ILE A 163 -10.01 0.81 0.92
CA ILE A 163 -10.56 1.44 2.12
C ILE A 163 -10.49 2.95 1.96
N TYR A 164 -11.64 3.64 2.05
CA TYR A 164 -11.72 5.09 1.86
C TYR A 164 -13.05 5.65 2.37
N SER A 165 -13.09 6.93 2.73
CA SER A 165 -14.35 7.61 3.10
C SER A 165 -15.30 7.73 1.91
N LYS A 166 -16.61 7.61 2.13
CA LYS A 166 -17.60 7.98 1.10
C LYS A 166 -17.36 9.43 0.61
N PRO A 167 -17.53 9.70 -0.70
CA PRO A 167 -17.47 11.06 -1.25
C PRO A 167 -18.35 12.03 -0.46
#